data_AF-A0A517YPP0-F1
#
_entry.id   AF-A0A517YPP0-F1
#
_cell.length_a   1.000
_cell.length_b   1.000
_cell.length_c   1.000
_cell.angle_alpha   90.00
_cell.angle_beta   90.00
_cell.angle_gamma   90.00
#
_symmetry.space_group_name_H-M   'P 1'
#
loop_
_entity.id
_entity.type
_entity.pdbx_description
1 polymer ?
#
loop_
_entity_poly.entity_id
_entity_poly.type
_entity_poly.pdbx_seq_one_letter_code
_entity_poly.pdbx_strand_id
1 'polypeptide(L)'
;MIYAREKVFGVISAIMMCTLLGAETTASADVVLFDFGRGDTGISDLRTEGNWNNVHSIQEAAGGGTGGVGVRVADAITDAGVVTTVDLNVTNDFSAVNAGGVVASDVYASSAQRDSFFVTGSDGAQIRLEGLVPGEAYDLTFFGSRAAGSPPGRAFQVDIAEHEAVTLDAANNADQTVSIDAVLADSNGFIVLDITAVKDFGYFGVLEIEGKFDAVPEPSSLGLTVAALTCLMMRRF
;
A
#
# COMPACT_ATOMS: atom_id res chain seq x y z
N MET A 1 -36.30 85.44 -7.65
CA MET A 1 -35.20 84.70 -8.28
C MET A 1 -34.58 83.83 -7.18
N ILE A 2 -34.99 82.57 -7.12
CA ILE A 2 -34.69 81.61 -6.05
C ILE A 2 -33.52 80.76 -6.54
N TYR A 3 -32.40 80.74 -5.81
CA TYR A 3 -31.26 79.86 -6.09
C TYR A 3 -31.13 78.84 -4.96
N ALA A 4 -31.39 77.58 -5.29
CA ALA A 4 -31.05 76.41 -4.50
C ALA A 4 -29.92 75.67 -5.24
N ARG A 5 -28.97 75.08 -4.50
CA ARG A 5 -28.17 73.89 -4.85
C ARG A 5 -27.24 73.53 -3.68
N GLU A 6 -27.57 72.48 -2.94
CA GLU A 6 -27.18 71.06 -3.10
C GLU A 6 -25.82 70.75 -2.42
N LYS A 7 -25.92 70.06 -1.28
CA LYS A 7 -24.80 69.45 -0.56
C LYS A 7 -24.57 68.05 -1.13
N VAL A 8 -23.38 67.82 -1.67
CA VAL A 8 -22.91 66.50 -2.11
C VAL A 8 -22.38 65.74 -0.89
N PHE A 9 -23.04 64.64 -0.52
CA PHE A 9 -22.50 63.64 0.42
C PHE A 9 -21.80 62.54 -0.38
N GLY A 10 -20.48 62.44 -0.23
CA GLY A 10 -19.69 61.32 -0.75
C GLY A 10 -19.77 60.13 0.20
N VAL A 11 -20.28 59.00 -0.31
CA VAL A 11 -20.25 57.71 0.39
C VAL A 11 -18.97 56.99 -0.04
N ILE A 12 -18.05 56.80 0.90
CA ILE A 12 -16.84 55.99 0.70
C ILE A 12 -17.23 54.52 0.91
N SER A 13 -17.20 53.74 -0.16
CA SER A 13 -17.39 52.29 -0.13
C SER A 13 -16.13 51.64 0.44
N ALA A 14 -16.24 51.00 1.61
CA ALA A 14 -15.21 50.12 2.14
C ALA A 14 -15.34 48.73 1.49
N ILE A 15 -14.34 48.34 0.69
CA ILE A 15 -14.20 46.98 0.18
C ILE A 15 -13.65 46.14 1.32
N MET A 16 -14.51 45.29 1.90
CA MET A 16 -14.12 44.33 2.92
C MET A 16 -13.48 43.13 2.21
N MET A 17 -12.14 43.12 2.15
CA MET A 17 -11.35 41.97 1.70
C MET A 17 -11.44 40.89 2.78
N CYS A 18 -12.33 39.91 2.58
CA CYS A 18 -12.48 38.76 3.47
C CYS A 18 -11.38 37.74 3.13
N THR A 19 -10.27 37.79 3.85
CA THR A 19 -9.27 36.73 3.85
C THR A 19 -9.84 35.52 4.59
N LEU A 20 -10.38 34.55 3.85
CA LEU A 20 -10.61 33.21 4.38
C LEU A 20 -9.24 32.56 4.63
N LEU A 21 -8.78 32.57 5.89
CA LEU A 21 -7.80 31.60 6.37
C LEU A 21 -8.53 30.26 6.45
N GLY A 22 -8.44 29.45 5.40
CA GLY A 22 -8.81 28.04 5.47
C GLY A 22 -7.85 27.35 6.42
N ALA A 23 -8.38 26.75 7.48
CA ALA A 23 -7.62 25.74 8.22
C ALA A 23 -7.42 24.57 7.25
N GLU A 24 -6.20 24.34 6.81
CA GLU A 24 -5.86 23.09 6.13
C GLU A 24 -6.06 21.98 7.16
N THR A 25 -7.18 21.29 7.01
CA THR A 25 -7.38 20.03 7.73
C THR A 25 -6.41 19.10 7.03
N THR A 26 -5.29 18.78 7.67
CA THR A 26 -4.41 17.71 7.19
C THR A 26 -5.28 16.48 7.10
N ALA A 27 -5.64 16.08 5.88
CA ALA A 27 -6.29 14.81 5.65
C ALA A 27 -5.41 13.75 6.31
N SER A 28 -6.04 12.83 7.05
CA SER A 28 -5.32 11.64 7.52
C SER A 28 -4.66 10.98 6.32
N ALA A 29 -3.41 10.55 6.46
CA ALA A 29 -2.80 9.71 5.44
C ALA A 29 -3.65 8.44 5.29
N ASP A 30 -3.74 7.95 4.05
CA ASP A 30 -4.39 6.69 3.74
C ASP A 30 -3.39 5.56 4.01
N VAL A 31 -3.90 4.35 4.30
CA VAL A 31 -3.06 3.17 4.54
C VAL A 31 -3.36 2.09 3.50
N VAL A 32 -2.32 1.52 2.89
CA VAL A 32 -2.41 0.34 2.02
C VAL A 32 -1.68 -0.82 2.70
N LEU A 33 -2.38 -1.93 2.89
CA LEU A 33 -1.86 -3.14 3.54
C LEU A 33 -1.68 -4.27 2.54
N PHE A 34 -0.47 -4.83 2.47
CA PHE A 34 -0.14 -6.02 1.69
C PHE A 34 0.17 -7.20 2.59
N ASP A 35 -0.40 -8.35 2.25
CA ASP A 35 -0.18 -9.64 2.90
C ASP A 35 0.58 -10.58 1.95
N PHE A 36 1.73 -11.10 2.38
CA PHE A 36 2.59 -11.97 1.59
C PHE A 36 2.41 -13.42 2.03
N GLY A 37 1.64 -14.17 1.25
CA GLY A 37 1.08 -15.41 1.73
C GLY A 37 0.92 -16.51 0.69
N ARG A 38 0.63 -17.72 1.19
CA ARG A 38 0.43 -18.87 0.30
C ARG A 38 -0.94 -18.74 -0.40
N GLY A 39 -0.90 -18.55 -1.71
CA GLY A 39 -2.06 -18.39 -2.59
C GLY A 39 -2.77 -19.65 -3.04
N ASP A 40 -2.83 -20.71 -2.23
CA ASP A 40 -3.44 -21.96 -2.69
C ASP A 40 -4.91 -21.72 -3.07
N THR A 41 -5.18 -21.80 -4.37
CA THR A 41 -6.53 -21.81 -4.91
C THR A 41 -7.26 -23.03 -4.36
N GLY A 42 -7.97 -22.86 -3.25
CA GLY A 42 -8.71 -23.92 -2.57
C GLY A 42 -8.57 -23.98 -1.05
N ILE A 43 -7.62 -23.25 -0.45
CA ILE A 43 -7.53 -23.06 1.00
C ILE A 43 -7.84 -21.59 1.30
N SER A 44 -9.13 -21.28 1.48
CA SER A 44 -9.62 -19.93 1.83
C SER A 44 -8.95 -19.35 3.08
N ASP A 45 -8.47 -20.22 3.96
CA ASP A 45 -8.10 -19.90 5.32
C ASP A 45 -6.77 -19.13 5.40
N LEU A 46 -6.03 -19.03 4.29
CA LEU A 46 -4.75 -18.33 4.20
C LEU A 46 -4.86 -16.92 3.60
N ARG A 47 -5.94 -16.59 2.90
CA ARG A 47 -6.15 -15.23 2.40
C ARG A 47 -6.61 -14.32 3.54
N THR A 48 -6.01 -13.15 3.66
CA THR A 48 -6.53 -12.12 4.56
C THR A 48 -7.77 -11.46 3.99
N GLU A 49 -8.85 -11.52 4.76
CA GLU A 49 -10.15 -10.95 4.43
C GLU A 49 -10.19 -9.43 4.62
N GLY A 50 -11.22 -8.78 4.06
CA GLY A 50 -11.39 -7.33 4.14
C GLY A 50 -10.57 -6.59 3.10
N ASN A 51 -10.12 -5.39 3.45
CA ASN A 51 -9.45 -4.48 2.52
C ASN A 51 -7.93 -4.73 2.45
N TRP A 52 -7.55 -6.01 2.27
CA TRP A 52 -6.16 -6.45 2.20
C TRP A 52 -5.73 -6.79 0.77
N ASN A 53 -4.53 -6.33 0.42
CA ASN A 53 -3.90 -6.60 -0.86
C ASN A 53 -3.05 -7.87 -0.76
N ASN A 54 -3.67 -9.00 -1.06
CA ASN A 54 -3.04 -10.30 -0.89
C ASN A 54 -2.06 -10.58 -2.04
N VAL A 55 -0.77 -10.56 -1.75
CA VAL A 55 0.34 -10.90 -2.65
C VAL A 55 0.51 -12.41 -2.62
N HIS A 56 0.02 -13.07 -3.67
CA HIS A 56 0.01 -14.52 -3.75
C HIS A 56 0.34 -14.98 -5.17
N SER A 57 0.91 -16.19 -5.33
CA SER A 57 1.32 -16.87 -6.59
C SER A 57 2.80 -17.01 -6.90
N ILE A 58 3.66 -17.15 -5.88
CA ILE A 58 4.88 -17.93 -6.10
C ILE A 58 4.45 -19.40 -6.25
N GLN A 59 4.72 -20.02 -7.40
CA GLN A 59 4.28 -21.39 -7.69
C GLN A 59 4.77 -22.37 -6.60
N GLU A 60 3.84 -22.91 -5.83
CA GLU A 60 4.06 -24.09 -4.98
C GLU A 60 4.24 -25.32 -5.89
N ALA A 61 5.41 -25.51 -6.49
CA ALA A 61 5.80 -26.86 -6.86
C ALA A 61 6.24 -27.54 -5.58
N ALA A 62 5.53 -28.60 -5.18
CA ALA A 62 5.87 -29.56 -4.12
C ALA A 62 7.20 -30.31 -4.40
N GLY A 63 8.27 -29.56 -4.64
CA GLY A 63 9.53 -30.01 -5.23
C GLY A 63 10.50 -28.90 -5.67
N GLY A 64 10.34 -27.65 -5.24
CA GLY A 64 11.34 -26.58 -5.49
C GLY A 64 11.16 -25.84 -6.81
N GLY A 65 10.01 -25.19 -7.00
CA GLY A 65 9.76 -24.29 -8.13
C GLY A 65 9.97 -22.84 -7.72
N THR A 66 11.07 -22.24 -8.16
CA THR A 66 11.28 -20.78 -8.24
C THR A 66 10.52 -20.23 -9.45
N GLY A 67 9.80 -19.13 -9.27
CA GLY A 67 9.04 -18.49 -10.34
C GLY A 67 8.06 -17.40 -9.89
N GLY A 68 8.34 -16.69 -8.79
CA GLY A 68 7.56 -15.57 -8.29
C GLY A 68 7.89 -14.20 -8.92
N VAL A 69 8.88 -14.12 -9.82
CA VAL A 69 9.08 -12.92 -10.63
C VAL A 69 7.83 -12.66 -11.47
N GLY A 70 7.29 -11.44 -11.37
CA GLY A 70 6.07 -11.03 -12.06
C GLY A 70 4.79 -11.29 -11.28
N VAL A 71 4.86 -11.76 -10.03
CA VAL A 71 3.73 -11.64 -9.09
C VAL A 71 3.40 -10.16 -8.96
N ARG A 72 2.16 -9.80 -9.30
CA ARG A 72 1.68 -8.42 -9.29
C ARG A 72 0.32 -8.33 -8.62
N VAL A 73 0.19 -7.37 -7.71
CA VAL A 73 -1.11 -6.86 -7.26
C VAL A 73 -1.29 -5.51 -7.92
N ALA A 74 -2.34 -5.37 -8.72
CA ALA A 74 -2.65 -4.13 -9.41
C ALA A 74 -3.80 -3.40 -8.71
N ASP A 75 -3.79 -2.07 -8.80
CA ASP A 75 -4.84 -1.19 -8.28
C ASP A 75 -5.16 -1.48 -6.80
N ALA A 76 -4.13 -1.39 -5.94
CA ALA A 76 -4.23 -1.74 -4.54
C ALA A 76 -5.32 -0.93 -3.82
N ILE A 77 -6.00 -1.56 -2.87
CA ILE A 77 -7.06 -0.95 -2.08
C ILE A 77 -6.50 -0.42 -0.76
N THR A 78 -6.96 0.75 -0.32
CA THR A 78 -6.67 1.25 1.02
C THR A 78 -7.45 0.47 2.08
N ASP A 79 -7.06 0.59 3.35
CA ASP A 79 -7.77 0.05 4.50
C ASP A 79 -9.23 0.55 4.61
N ALA A 80 -9.50 1.75 4.10
CA ALA A 80 -10.84 2.33 3.93
C ALA A 80 -11.62 1.78 2.72
N GLY A 81 -11.00 0.96 1.87
CA GLY A 81 -11.61 0.31 0.71
C GLY A 81 -11.61 1.17 -0.56
N VAL A 82 -10.75 2.18 -0.64
CA VAL A 82 -10.58 3.01 -1.84
C VAL A 82 -9.58 2.36 -2.78
N VAL A 83 -9.95 2.16 -4.05
CA VAL A 83 -9.02 1.66 -5.08
C VAL A 83 -8.04 2.76 -5.46
N THR A 84 -6.75 2.44 -5.41
CA THR A 84 -5.65 3.37 -5.72
C THR A 84 -4.95 2.98 -7.01
N THR A 85 -4.11 3.88 -7.51
CA THR A 85 -3.20 3.62 -8.64
C THR A 85 -1.96 2.80 -8.25
N VAL A 86 -1.81 2.45 -6.97
CA VAL A 86 -0.64 1.74 -6.46
C VAL A 86 -0.66 0.29 -6.91
N ASP A 87 0.44 -0.13 -7.51
CA ASP A 87 0.71 -1.54 -7.79
C ASP A 87 1.88 -2.03 -6.95
N LEU A 88 1.88 -3.33 -6.68
CA LEU A 88 3.03 -4.04 -6.13
C LEU A 88 3.50 -5.07 -7.14
N ASN A 89 4.80 -5.08 -7.44
CA ASN A 89 5.43 -5.99 -8.38
C ASN A 89 6.65 -6.67 -7.76
N VAL A 90 6.70 -8.00 -7.77
CA VAL A 90 7.90 -8.76 -7.38
C VAL A 90 8.84 -8.83 -8.59
N THR A 91 9.90 -8.04 -8.56
CA THR A 91 10.87 -7.88 -9.66
C THR A 91 12.07 -8.81 -9.56
N ASN A 92 12.37 -9.32 -8.36
CA ASN A 92 13.29 -10.42 -8.13
C ASN A 92 12.69 -11.38 -7.09
N ASP A 93 12.87 -12.69 -7.32
CA ASP A 93 12.06 -13.72 -6.67
C ASP A 93 12.39 -13.88 -5.18
N PHE A 94 11.38 -14.33 -4.42
CA PHE A 94 11.59 -14.90 -3.10
C PHE A 94 11.93 -16.39 -3.24
N SER A 95 12.57 -16.97 -2.22
CA SER A 95 12.99 -18.38 -2.26
C SER A 95 11.79 -19.34 -2.19
N ALA A 96 10.79 -19.04 -1.34
CA ALA A 96 9.53 -19.77 -1.21
C ALA A 96 8.59 -19.08 -0.19
N VAL A 97 7.45 -19.70 0.13
CA VAL A 97 6.48 -19.24 1.14
C VAL A 97 6.57 -20.07 2.42
N ASN A 98 6.13 -19.48 3.51
CA ASN A 98 5.88 -20.17 4.76
C ASN A 98 4.51 -19.79 5.32
N ALA A 99 3.79 -20.75 5.92
CA ALA A 99 2.50 -20.53 6.58
C ALA A 99 2.55 -20.88 8.09
N GLY A 100 3.72 -20.70 8.71
CA GLY A 100 4.01 -21.12 10.08
C GLY A 100 4.46 -19.97 10.98
N GLY A 101 3.78 -18.82 10.92
CA GLY A 101 3.96 -17.67 11.80
C GLY A 101 3.19 -17.78 13.12
N VAL A 102 3.42 -16.82 14.01
CA VAL A 102 2.69 -16.67 15.28
C VAL A 102 1.37 -15.94 15.01
N VAL A 103 0.26 -16.42 15.57
CA VAL A 103 -1.10 -15.88 15.34
C VAL A 103 -1.77 -15.35 16.62
N ALA A 104 -0.98 -15.06 17.65
CA ALA A 104 -1.45 -14.77 19.00
C ALA A 104 -1.47 -13.27 19.34
N SER A 105 -1.53 -12.40 18.32
CA SER A 105 -1.45 -10.94 18.45
C SER A 105 -2.52 -10.27 17.62
N ASP A 106 -2.86 -9.03 17.98
CA ASP A 106 -3.88 -8.21 17.32
C ASP A 106 -3.27 -7.10 16.42
N VAL A 107 -1.94 -7.10 16.21
CA VAL A 107 -1.26 -6.08 15.38
C VAL A 107 -1.74 -6.14 13.92
N TYR A 108 -1.86 -7.34 13.36
CA TYR A 108 -2.40 -7.57 12.03
C TYR A 108 -3.44 -8.70 12.05
N ALA A 109 -4.17 -8.90 10.95
CA ALA A 109 -5.07 -10.06 10.84
C ALA A 109 -4.30 -11.37 11.04
N SER A 110 -4.93 -12.36 11.69
CA SER A 110 -4.28 -13.63 12.01
C SER A 110 -3.78 -14.40 10.79
N SER A 111 -4.41 -14.22 9.62
CA SER A 111 -3.92 -14.75 8.34
C SER A 111 -2.62 -14.08 7.94
N ALA A 112 -2.59 -12.74 7.85
CA ALA A 112 -1.40 -11.96 7.47
C ALA A 112 -0.18 -12.13 8.41
N GLN A 113 -0.43 -12.45 9.69
CA GLN A 113 0.67 -12.75 10.61
C GLN A 113 1.25 -14.15 10.42
N ARG A 114 0.45 -15.08 9.89
CA ARG A 114 0.78 -16.51 9.84
C ARG A 114 1.65 -16.85 8.65
N ASP A 115 1.48 -16.18 7.52
CA ASP A 115 2.24 -16.45 6.33
C ASP A 115 3.22 -15.34 5.93
N SER A 116 4.20 -15.75 5.14
CA SER A 116 5.29 -14.92 4.68
C SER A 116 5.88 -15.49 3.40
N PHE A 117 6.43 -14.61 2.58
CA PHE A 117 7.46 -14.99 1.63
C PHE A 117 8.80 -15.02 2.37
N PHE A 118 9.72 -15.86 1.96
CA PHE A 118 11.04 -15.90 2.58
C PHE A 118 12.17 -15.94 1.57
N VAL A 119 13.29 -15.37 2.00
CA VAL A 119 14.59 -15.37 1.32
C VAL A 119 15.58 -16.24 2.09
N THR A 120 16.57 -16.78 1.39
CA THR A 120 17.70 -17.55 1.97
C THR A 120 18.99 -16.74 1.92
N GLY A 121 19.96 -17.05 2.79
CA GLY A 121 21.22 -16.28 2.92
C GLY A 121 22.06 -16.08 1.65
N SER A 122 21.78 -16.79 0.55
CA SER A 122 22.42 -16.62 -0.76
C SER A 122 21.62 -15.77 -1.76
N ASP A 123 20.34 -15.54 -1.52
CA ASP A 123 19.39 -15.02 -2.51
C ASP A 123 18.59 -13.87 -1.90
N GLY A 124 18.68 -12.69 -2.50
CA GLY A 124 17.79 -11.57 -2.19
C GLY A 124 16.51 -11.62 -3.03
N ALA A 125 15.48 -10.93 -2.58
CA ALA A 125 14.26 -10.65 -3.33
C ALA A 125 14.13 -9.15 -3.55
N GLN A 126 13.32 -8.76 -4.52
CA GLN A 126 13.06 -7.34 -4.78
C GLN A 126 11.58 -7.13 -5.06
N ILE A 127 11.03 -6.11 -4.40
CA ILE A 127 9.69 -5.59 -4.64
C ILE A 127 9.84 -4.19 -5.21
N ARG A 128 9.02 -3.87 -6.21
CA ARG A 128 8.83 -2.50 -6.69
C ARG A 128 7.37 -2.11 -6.46
N LEU A 129 7.18 -1.04 -5.71
CA LEU A 129 5.94 -0.30 -5.66
C LEU A 129 5.89 0.62 -6.89
N GLU A 130 4.75 0.64 -7.57
CA GLU A 130 4.51 1.44 -8.77
C GLU A 130 3.24 2.26 -8.60
N GLY A 131 3.08 3.34 -9.39
CA GLY A 131 1.88 4.17 -9.35
C GLY A 131 1.74 5.03 -8.10
N LEU A 132 2.82 5.21 -7.33
CA LEU A 132 2.87 6.20 -6.26
C LEU A 132 2.92 7.62 -6.85
N VAL A 133 2.53 8.61 -6.05
CA VAL A 133 2.58 10.02 -6.46
C VAL A 133 4.04 10.48 -6.45
N PRO A 134 4.63 10.89 -7.60
CA PRO A 134 6.05 11.23 -7.68
C PRO A 134 6.44 12.36 -6.72
N GLY A 135 7.51 12.13 -5.93
CA GLY A 135 8.05 13.09 -4.97
C GLY A 135 7.25 13.24 -3.67
N GLU A 136 6.14 12.52 -3.49
CA GLU A 136 5.50 12.39 -2.18
C GLU A 136 6.26 11.42 -1.28
N ALA A 137 6.15 11.63 0.03
CA ALA A 137 6.78 10.82 1.05
C ALA A 137 5.81 9.75 1.58
N TYR A 138 6.35 8.56 1.84
CA TYR A 138 5.62 7.41 2.35
C TYR A 138 6.33 6.82 3.56
N ASP A 139 5.56 6.42 4.56
CA ASP A 139 6.07 5.66 5.70
C ASP A 139 5.81 4.17 5.45
N LEU A 140 6.88 3.37 5.48
CA LEU A 140 6.84 1.95 5.15
C LEU A 140 7.10 1.12 6.41
N THR A 141 6.11 0.34 6.83
CA THR A 141 6.22 -0.53 8.00
C THR A 141 6.22 -2.00 7.56
N PHE A 142 7.15 -2.76 8.14
CA PHE A 142 7.41 -4.15 7.79
C PHE A 142 7.19 -5.06 8.98
N PHE A 143 6.59 -6.21 8.70
CA PHE A 143 6.43 -7.29 9.67
C PHE A 143 6.74 -8.64 9.03
N GLY A 144 7.18 -9.56 9.88
CA GLY A 144 7.36 -10.95 9.51
C GLY A 144 7.37 -11.83 10.75
N SER A 145 6.88 -13.06 10.59
CA SER A 145 6.83 -14.02 11.67
C SER A 145 7.17 -15.43 11.19
N ARG A 146 7.93 -16.13 12.02
CA ARG A 146 8.16 -17.57 11.89
C ARG A 146 8.11 -18.19 13.27
N ALA A 147 7.00 -18.87 13.58
CA ALA A 147 6.89 -19.75 14.74
C ALA A 147 7.83 -20.94 14.53
N ALA A 148 8.91 -21.00 15.32
CA ALA A 148 9.87 -22.08 15.24
C ALA A 148 10.38 -22.45 16.64
N GLY A 149 10.40 -23.76 16.92
CA GLY A 149 10.99 -24.35 18.13
C GLY A 149 12.53 -24.35 18.17
N SER A 150 13.21 -23.28 17.70
CA SER A 150 14.68 -23.05 17.54
C SER A 150 15.36 -23.74 16.35
N PRO A 151 16.27 -23.07 15.59
CA PRO A 151 17.34 -22.12 16.00
C PRO A 151 17.14 -20.66 15.51
N PRO A 152 17.99 -19.71 15.97
CA PRO A 152 18.03 -18.32 15.49
C PRO A 152 18.35 -18.21 13.99
N GLY A 153 18.22 -16.99 13.43
CA GLY A 153 18.51 -16.71 12.03
C GLY A 153 17.24 -16.71 11.16
N ARG A 154 16.23 -15.97 11.61
CA ARG A 154 14.97 -15.74 10.87
C ARG A 154 14.82 -14.28 10.44
N ALA A 155 15.87 -13.48 10.63
CA ALA A 155 15.83 -12.06 10.38
C ALA A 155 15.95 -11.73 8.89
N PHE A 156 15.15 -10.78 8.45
CA PHE A 156 15.29 -10.13 7.15
C PHE A 156 15.76 -8.69 7.34
N GLN A 157 16.44 -8.17 6.31
CA GLN A 157 16.78 -6.77 6.17
C GLN A 157 16.08 -6.21 4.94
N VAL A 158 15.61 -4.97 5.05
CA VAL A 158 15.07 -4.19 3.94
C VAL A 158 15.99 -3.01 3.68
N ASP A 159 16.45 -2.88 2.44
CA ASP A 159 17.23 -1.77 1.94
C ASP A 159 16.39 -0.98 0.92
N ILE A 160 16.43 0.34 1.04
CA ILE A 160 15.81 1.30 0.13
C ILE A 160 16.84 2.41 -0.09
N ALA A 161 17.04 2.79 -1.35
CA ALA A 161 18.02 3.81 -1.73
C ALA A 161 17.85 5.10 -0.90
N GLU A 162 18.98 5.65 -0.45
CA GLU A 162 19.05 6.90 0.36
C GLU A 162 18.55 6.79 1.81
N HIS A 163 18.14 5.60 2.28
CA HIS A 163 17.75 5.35 3.67
C HIS A 163 18.68 4.34 4.36
N GLU A 164 18.68 4.34 5.70
CA GLU A 164 19.34 3.30 6.47
C GLU A 164 18.52 2.01 6.40
N ALA A 165 19.18 0.89 6.11
CA ALA A 165 18.51 -0.40 6.06
C ALA A 165 18.00 -0.82 7.44
N VAL A 166 16.78 -1.34 7.51
CA VAL A 166 16.16 -1.82 8.75
C VAL A 166 16.17 -3.34 8.80
N THR A 167 16.23 -3.91 10.01
CA THR A 167 16.32 -5.36 10.21
C THR A 167 15.32 -5.80 11.26
N LEU A 168 14.55 -6.83 10.96
CA LEU A 168 13.58 -7.43 11.86
C LEU A 168 13.88 -8.91 12.08
N ASP A 169 13.91 -9.36 13.34
CA ASP A 169 13.98 -10.78 13.68
C ASP A 169 12.59 -11.39 13.68
N ALA A 170 12.26 -12.18 12.66
CA ALA A 170 10.96 -12.83 12.55
C ALA A 170 10.81 -14.05 13.50
N ALA A 171 11.86 -14.47 14.23
CA ALA A 171 11.82 -15.67 15.05
C ALA A 171 10.82 -15.53 16.21
N ASN A 172 9.70 -16.27 16.14
CA ASN A 172 8.60 -16.20 17.10
C ASN A 172 8.09 -14.77 17.32
N ASN A 173 8.25 -13.90 16.33
CA ASN A 173 7.76 -12.52 16.40
C ASN A 173 6.23 -12.52 16.41
N ALA A 174 5.63 -11.89 17.42
CA ALA A 174 4.18 -11.77 17.56
C ALA A 174 3.69 -10.36 17.24
N ASP A 175 4.51 -9.33 17.46
CA ASP A 175 4.02 -7.94 17.51
C ASP A 175 5.06 -6.88 17.11
N GLN A 176 6.32 -7.26 16.91
CA GLN A 176 7.35 -6.29 16.56
C GLN A 176 7.30 -5.98 15.07
N THR A 177 7.44 -4.69 14.75
CA THR A 177 7.59 -4.17 13.39
C THR A 177 8.86 -3.34 13.28
N VAL A 178 9.30 -3.04 12.06
CA VAL A 178 10.33 -2.03 11.78
C VAL A 178 9.84 -1.14 10.65
N SER A 179 10.25 0.13 10.64
CA SER A 179 9.75 1.11 9.67
C SER A 179 10.88 1.94 9.07
N ILE A 180 10.68 2.38 7.83
CA ILE A 180 11.48 3.43 7.18
C ILE A 180 10.51 4.56 6.85
N ASP A 181 10.73 5.71 7.48
CA ASP A 181 9.85 6.87 7.35
C ASP A 181 10.31 7.79 6.20
N ALA A 182 9.36 8.54 5.65
CA ALA A 182 9.54 9.58 4.65
C ALA A 182 10.30 9.14 3.39
N VAL A 183 10.04 7.93 2.89
CA VAL A 183 10.60 7.41 1.65
C VAL A 183 9.95 8.13 0.46
N LEU A 184 10.75 8.79 -0.35
CA LEU A 184 10.25 9.52 -1.52
C LEU A 184 10.04 8.59 -2.71
N ALA A 185 8.86 8.64 -3.32
CA ALA A 185 8.66 8.03 -4.62
C ALA A 185 9.48 8.77 -5.70
N ASP A 186 10.13 8.01 -6.58
CA ASP A 186 10.97 8.58 -7.64
C ASP A 186 10.14 9.36 -8.68
N SER A 187 10.82 9.93 -9.68
CA SER A 187 10.15 10.69 -10.76
C SER A 187 9.17 9.87 -11.61
N ASN A 188 9.23 8.53 -11.53
CA ASN A 188 8.32 7.61 -12.20
C ASN A 188 7.21 7.09 -11.28
N GLY A 189 7.19 7.51 -10.02
CA GLY A 189 6.24 7.01 -9.01
C GLY A 189 6.63 5.64 -8.45
N PHE A 190 7.93 5.35 -8.39
CA PHE A 190 8.44 4.07 -7.90
C PHE A 190 9.14 4.18 -6.55
N ILE A 191 8.98 3.13 -5.74
CA ILE A 191 9.85 2.81 -4.60
C ILE A 191 10.31 1.36 -4.79
N VAL A 192 11.61 1.12 -4.67
CA VAL A 192 12.20 -0.23 -4.80
C VAL A 192 12.70 -0.67 -3.43
N LEU A 193 12.32 -1.88 -3.04
CA LEU A 193 12.67 -2.51 -1.78
C LEU A 193 13.51 -3.75 -2.10
N ASP A 194 14.74 -3.78 -1.59
CA ASP A 194 15.60 -4.95 -1.64
C ASP A 194 15.52 -5.70 -0.31
N ILE A 195 15.14 -6.98 -0.36
CA ILE A 195 14.92 -7.82 0.83
C ILE A 195 15.96 -8.93 0.85
N THR A 196 16.68 -9.05 1.96
CA THR A 196 17.71 -10.09 2.14
C THR A 196 17.59 -10.81 3.47
N ALA A 197 18.03 -12.07 3.51
CA ALA A 197 18.21 -12.77 4.77
C ALA A 197 19.49 -12.30 5.45
N VAL A 198 19.43 -11.94 6.73
CA VAL A 198 20.63 -11.52 7.49
C VAL A 198 21.61 -12.68 7.70
N LYS A 199 21.08 -13.91 7.76
CA LYS A 199 21.89 -15.11 8.00
C LYS A 199 21.39 -16.33 7.22
N ASP A 200 20.40 -17.04 7.78
CA ASP A 200 19.95 -18.32 7.23
C ASP A 200 18.70 -18.10 6.37
N PHE A 201 17.70 -17.46 6.96
CA PHE A 201 16.42 -17.15 6.33
C PHE A 201 15.92 -15.78 6.80
N GLY A 202 15.17 -15.09 5.95
CA GLY A 202 14.42 -13.88 6.29
C GLY A 202 12.97 -14.04 5.87
N TYR A 203 12.01 -13.78 6.76
CA TYR A 203 10.57 -13.97 6.53
C TYR A 203 9.86 -12.63 6.45
N PHE A 204 9.33 -12.29 5.29
CA PHE A 204 8.64 -11.04 5.00
C PHE A 204 7.14 -11.33 4.83
N GLY A 205 6.33 -10.85 5.78
CA GLY A 205 4.90 -11.21 5.88
C GLY A 205 3.96 -10.07 5.53
N VAL A 206 4.20 -8.87 6.06
CA VAL A 206 3.33 -7.70 5.81
C VAL A 206 4.16 -6.51 5.40
N LEU A 207 3.62 -5.76 4.44
CA LEU A 207 4.02 -4.40 4.10
C LEU A 207 2.82 -3.48 4.32
N GLU A 208 3.02 -2.48 5.16
CA GLU A 208 2.10 -1.37 5.36
C GLU A 208 2.71 -0.11 4.77
N ILE A 209 1.91 0.63 4.01
CA ILE A 209 2.31 1.87 3.35
C ILE A 209 1.32 2.95 3.80
N GLU A 210 1.83 3.94 4.52
CA GLU A 210 1.07 5.13 4.89
C GLU A 210 1.50 6.30 4.01
N GLY A 211 0.54 7.01 3.44
CA GLY A 211 0.82 8.19 2.64
C GLY A 211 -0.37 8.70 1.84
N LYS A 212 -0.08 9.39 0.75
CA LYS A 212 -1.09 9.92 -0.17
C LYS A 212 -1.13 9.09 -1.45
N PHE A 213 -2.32 8.62 -1.79
CA PHE A 213 -2.55 7.82 -2.99
C PHE A 213 -3.54 8.51 -3.92
N ASP A 214 -3.27 8.43 -5.22
CA ASP A 214 -4.26 8.81 -6.23
C ASP A 214 -5.28 7.67 -6.38
N ALA A 215 -6.56 7.99 -6.19
CA ALA A 215 -7.64 7.05 -6.44
C ALA A 215 -7.76 6.76 -7.93
N VAL A 216 -8.03 5.50 -8.29
CA VAL A 216 -8.41 5.16 -9.67
C VAL A 216 -9.79 5.75 -9.91
N PRO A 217 -9.97 6.63 -10.92
CA PRO A 217 -11.27 7.18 -11.22
C PRO A 217 -12.22 6.04 -11.58
N GLU A 218 -13.27 5.84 -10.76
CA GLU A 218 -14.36 4.94 -11.12
C GLU A 218 -14.80 5.26 -12.56
N PRO A 219 -15.01 4.27 -13.44
CA PRO A 219 -15.52 4.52 -14.78
C PRO A 219 -16.85 5.25 -14.59
N SER A 220 -16.80 6.57 -14.80
CA SER A 220 -17.82 7.48 -14.29
C SER A 220 -19.21 6.93 -14.57
N SER A 221 -20.06 6.89 -13.54
CA SER A 221 -21.48 6.54 -13.66
C SER A 221 -22.24 7.35 -14.73
N LEU A 222 -21.62 8.42 -15.25
CA LEU A 222 -21.96 9.15 -16.46
C LEU A 222 -22.02 8.27 -17.72
N GLY A 223 -21.08 7.34 -17.91
CA GLY A 223 -21.10 6.37 -19.01
C GLY A 223 -22.27 5.38 -18.89
N LEU A 224 -22.60 4.96 -17.67
CA LEU A 224 -23.71 4.04 -17.40
C LEU A 224 -25.08 4.70 -17.60
N THR A 225 -25.20 6.01 -17.30
CA THR A 225 -26.44 6.75 -17.57
C THR A 225 -26.65 7.00 -19.07
N VAL A 226 -25.58 7.29 -19.83
CA VAL A 226 -25.68 7.42 -21.29
C VAL A 226 -26.04 6.09 -21.95
N ALA A 227 -25.41 4.98 -21.55
CA ALA A 227 -25.73 3.65 -22.07
C ALA A 227 -27.19 3.23 -21.77
N ALA A 228 -27.67 3.49 -20.56
CA ALA A 228 -29.05 3.23 -20.16
C ALA A 228 -30.06 4.08 -20.94
N LEU A 229 -29.75 5.35 -21.23
CA LEU A 229 -30.60 6.21 -22.07
C LEU A 229 -30.63 5.75 -23.54
N THR A 230 -29.49 5.34 -24.13
CA THR A 230 -29.50 4.78 -25.50
C THR A 230 -30.28 3.47 -25.59
N CYS A 231 -30.18 2.58 -24.58
CA CYS A 231 -30.97 1.35 -24.55
C CYS A 231 -32.48 1.62 -24.41
N LEU A 232 -32.89 2.64 -23.65
CA LEU A 232 -34.30 3.03 -23.56
C LEU A 232 -34.82 3.67 -24.85
N MET A 233 -33.98 4.41 -25.59
CA MET A 233 -34.38 5.01 -26.88
C MET A 233 -34.38 4.00 -28.04
N MET A 234 -33.59 2.93 -27.98
CA MET A 234 -33.58 1.87 -29.00
C MET A 234 -34.70 0.83 -28.85
N ARG A 235 -35.44 0.82 -27.73
CA ARG A 235 -36.58 -0.10 -27.51
C ARG A 235 -37.91 0.42 -28.08
N ARG A 236 -37.91 1.52 -28.82
CA ARG A 236 -39.09 2.08 -29.48
C ARG A 236 -38.97 2.05 -31.00
N PHE A 237 -38.80 0.87 -31.59
CA PHE A 237 -39.12 0.59 -32.99
C PHE A 237 -39.63 -0.86 -33.12
#